data_AF-A0A9D6IGI8-F1
#
_entry.id   AF-A0A9D6IGI8-F1
#
_cell.length_a   1.000
_cell.length_b   1.000
_cell.length_c   1.000
_cell.angle_alpha   90.00
_cell.angle_beta   90.00
_cell.angle_gamma   90.00
#
_symmetry.space_group_name_H-M   'P 1'
#
loop_
_entity.id
_entity.type
_entity.pdbx_description
1 polymer ?
#
loop_
_entity_poly.entity_id
_entity_poly.type
_entity_poly.pdbx_seq_one_letter_code
_entity_poly.pdbx_strand_id
1 'polypeptide(L)'
;MVAATLCAICHKRKPKRECPGVHGAICPQCCGTEREVSIDCPLDCTYLRESRRHDAEKLTALPEMPYKDVEVPDRFLHEHEQMIGGISLRLIRHQLENPRVTDNEILEGLEKLIQTYQTQQSGIYYDSVPEGGPAAGVFREIKAFFEEIEKKAHQQGVVAPGFTAIKDGDVICALVFLFRLATVHHNHRPRGRAFLSFLRQTFPEAAAAPARGESRLIIP
;
A
#
# COMPACT_ATOMS: atom_id res chain seq x y z
N MET A 1 -5.72 21.55 -32.73
CA MET A 1 -4.78 20.61 -32.09
C MET A 1 -4.35 19.61 -33.15
N VAL A 2 -3.06 19.57 -33.49
CA VAL A 2 -2.53 18.60 -34.46
C VAL A 2 -2.57 17.23 -33.79
N ALA A 3 -3.35 16.29 -34.33
CA ALA A 3 -3.34 14.92 -33.86
C ALA A 3 -1.91 14.38 -33.96
N ALA A 4 -1.34 13.91 -32.85
CA ALA A 4 -0.01 13.31 -32.85
C ALA A 4 0.00 12.16 -33.87
N THR A 5 0.81 12.28 -34.92
CA THR A 5 0.90 11.28 -35.98
C THR A 5 1.68 10.05 -35.54
N LEU A 6 2.52 10.19 -34.51
CA LEU A 6 3.39 9.15 -33.98
C LEU A 6 3.31 9.10 -32.45
N CYS A 7 3.55 7.91 -31.91
CA CYS A 7 3.58 7.66 -30.47
C CYS A 7 4.64 8.54 -29.77
N ALA A 8 4.24 9.19 -28.68
CA ALA A 8 5.11 10.07 -27.90
C ALA A 8 6.31 9.38 -27.22
N ILE A 9 6.32 8.04 -27.13
CA ILE A 9 7.41 7.26 -26.52
C ILE A 9 8.38 6.74 -27.60
N CYS A 10 7.89 5.97 -28.57
CA CYS A 10 8.76 5.32 -29.54
C CYS A 10 8.98 6.12 -30.83
N HIS A 11 8.17 7.15 -31.08
CA HIS A 11 8.18 7.94 -32.33
C HIS A 11 8.12 7.11 -33.63
N LYS A 12 7.65 5.86 -33.57
CA LYS A 12 7.63 4.91 -34.70
C LYS A 12 6.24 4.44 -35.08
N ARG A 13 5.37 4.19 -34.10
CA ARG A 13 4.04 3.59 -34.30
C ARG A 13 2.95 4.64 -34.21
N LYS A 14 1.85 4.46 -34.96
CA LYS A 14 0.64 5.28 -34.84
C LYS A 14 0.06 5.14 -33.42
N PRO A 15 -0.22 6.26 -32.71
CA PRO A 15 -0.81 6.20 -31.38
C PRO A 15 -2.27 5.76 -31.44
N LYS A 16 -2.75 5.15 -30.36
CA LYS A 16 -4.16 4.71 -30.21
C LYS A 16 -4.72 4.98 -28.81
N ARG A 17 -3.94 5.58 -27.91
CA ARG A 17 -4.29 5.81 -26.50
C ARG A 17 -3.78 7.17 -26.08
N GLU A 18 -4.60 7.96 -25.40
CA GLU A 18 -4.12 9.14 -24.67
C GLU A 18 -3.57 8.69 -23.32
N CYS A 19 -2.33 9.09 -23.01
CA CYS A 19 -1.66 8.72 -21.77
C CYS A 19 -1.50 9.94 -20.86
N PRO A 20 -2.20 9.99 -19.71
CA PRO A 20 -2.02 11.08 -18.75
C PRO A 20 -0.59 11.18 -18.21
N GLY A 21 0.05 10.04 -17.94
CA GLY A 21 1.40 10.01 -17.36
C GLY A 21 2.53 10.46 -18.32
N VAL A 22 2.26 10.53 -19.62
CA VAL A 22 3.20 11.04 -20.64
C VAL A 22 2.71 12.37 -21.22
N HIS A 23 1.51 12.82 -20.83
CA HIS A 23 0.82 13.98 -21.40
C HIS A 23 0.76 13.95 -22.94
N GLY A 24 0.44 12.79 -23.52
CA GLY A 24 0.34 12.65 -24.97
C GLY A 24 -0.12 11.28 -25.47
N ALA A 25 -0.31 11.20 -26.78
CA ALA A 25 -0.81 10.01 -27.45
C ALA A 25 0.29 8.95 -27.63
N ILE A 26 0.04 7.72 -27.19
CA ILE A 26 0.99 6.60 -27.27
C ILE A 26 0.38 5.38 -27.97
N CYS A 27 1.24 4.49 -28.46
CA CYS A 27 0.79 3.23 -29.05
C CYS A 27 0.48 2.18 -27.94
N PRO A 28 -0.40 1.19 -28.20
CA PRO A 28 -0.74 0.15 -27.22
C PRO A 28 0.45 -0.64 -26.69
N GLN A 29 1.51 -0.75 -27.50
CA GLN A 29 2.68 -1.56 -27.19
C GLN A 29 3.60 -0.85 -26.21
N CYS A 30 3.94 0.42 -26.45
CA CYS A 30 4.63 1.24 -25.44
C CYS A 30 3.80 1.37 -24.16
N CYS A 31 2.48 1.51 -24.26
CA CYS A 31 1.62 1.51 -23.07
C CYS A 31 1.74 0.20 -22.27
N GLY A 32 1.76 -0.97 -22.93
CA GLY A 32 1.88 -2.27 -22.25
C GLY A 32 3.26 -2.52 -21.64
N THR A 33 4.32 -2.07 -22.31
CA THR A 33 5.71 -2.25 -21.86
C THR A 33 6.04 -1.28 -20.72
N GLU A 34 5.74 0.01 -20.89
CA GLU A 34 6.23 1.09 -20.03
C GLU A 34 5.32 1.42 -18.84
N ARG A 35 4.06 0.93 -18.82
CA ARG A 35 3.12 1.16 -17.71
C ARG A 35 3.71 0.75 -16.37
N GLU A 36 3.65 1.63 -15.38
CA GLU A 36 4.20 1.40 -14.04
C GLU A 36 5.69 1.00 -14.00
N VAL A 37 6.42 1.15 -15.11
CA VAL A 37 7.87 0.96 -15.17
C VAL A 37 8.53 2.32 -15.28
N SER A 38 8.33 2.99 -16.42
CA SER A 38 8.80 4.35 -16.66
C SER A 38 7.66 5.37 -16.64
N ILE A 39 6.40 4.93 -16.77
CA ILE A 39 5.21 5.78 -16.73
C ILE A 39 4.58 5.76 -15.34
N ASP A 40 4.37 6.94 -14.77
CA ASP A 40 3.54 7.15 -13.58
C ASP A 40 2.05 7.02 -13.94
N CYS A 41 1.59 5.78 -14.14
CA CYS A 41 0.21 5.52 -14.53
C CYS A 41 -0.75 5.89 -13.40
N PRO A 42 -1.74 6.78 -13.62
CA PRO A 42 -2.72 7.09 -12.61
C PRO A 42 -3.63 5.88 -12.36
N LEU A 43 -4.12 5.73 -11.13
CA LEU A 43 -4.85 4.53 -10.70
C LEU A 43 -6.22 4.37 -11.37
N ASP A 44 -6.78 5.47 -11.88
CA ASP A 44 -8.04 5.53 -12.62
C ASP A 44 -7.87 5.24 -14.14
N CYS A 45 -6.64 5.06 -14.62
CA CYS A 45 -6.37 4.74 -16.02
C CYS A 45 -7.10 3.45 -16.44
N THR A 46 -8.03 3.57 -17.39
CA THR A 46 -8.84 2.44 -17.88
C THR A 46 -7.99 1.31 -18.44
N TYR A 47 -6.94 1.63 -19.21
CA TYR A 47 -6.01 0.64 -19.75
C TYR A 47 -5.16 -0.05 -18.68
N LEU A 48 -4.87 0.63 -17.56
CA LEU A 48 -4.15 0.04 -16.44
C LEU A 48 -5.05 -0.95 -15.69
N ARG A 49 -6.27 -0.53 -15.37
CA ARG A 49 -7.26 -1.38 -14.68
C ARG A 49 -7.56 -2.64 -15.47
N GLU A 50 -7.76 -2.50 -16.78
CA GLU A 50 -7.99 -3.63 -17.68
C GLU A 50 -6.81 -4.59 -17.72
N SER A 51 -5.58 -4.07 -17.74
CA SER A 51 -4.39 -4.92 -17.65
C SER A 51 -4.37 -5.72 -16.37
N ARG A 52 -4.55 -5.05 -15.22
CA ARG A 52 -4.46 -5.70 -13.92
C ARG A 52 -5.52 -6.78 -13.76
N ARG A 53 -6.73 -6.56 -14.30
CA ARG A 53 -7.77 -7.60 -14.37
C ARG A 53 -7.29 -8.81 -15.16
N HIS A 54 -6.79 -8.61 -16.37
CA HIS A 54 -6.27 -9.70 -17.19
C HIS A 54 -5.05 -10.40 -16.59
N ASP A 55 -4.17 -9.66 -15.92
CA ASP A 55 -3.00 -10.22 -15.25
C ASP A 55 -3.45 -11.09 -14.05
N ALA A 56 -4.47 -10.66 -13.31
CA ALA A 56 -5.08 -11.45 -12.23
C ALA A 56 -5.80 -12.70 -12.76
N GLU A 57 -6.54 -12.61 -13.87
CA GLU A 57 -7.19 -13.76 -14.52
C GLU A 57 -6.18 -14.83 -14.99
N LYS A 58 -4.96 -14.40 -15.33
CA LYS A 58 -3.87 -15.29 -15.77
C LYS A 58 -3.06 -15.88 -14.62
N LEU A 59 -3.30 -15.48 -13.38
CA LEU A 59 -2.58 -16.00 -12.24
C LEU A 59 -2.97 -17.47 -12.01
N THR A 60 -2.14 -18.39 -12.50
CA THR A 60 -2.40 -19.84 -12.41
C THR A 60 -1.99 -20.45 -11.08
N ALA A 61 -1.10 -19.78 -10.34
CA ALA A 61 -0.65 -20.21 -9.02
C ALA A 61 -0.35 -18.98 -8.16
N LEU A 62 -0.63 -19.08 -6.86
CA LEU A 62 -0.26 -18.05 -5.90
C LEU A 62 1.27 -18.01 -5.73
N PRO A 63 1.85 -16.83 -5.45
CA PRO A 63 3.26 -16.73 -5.12
C PRO A 63 3.59 -17.53 -3.85
N GLU A 64 4.87 -17.88 -3.68
CA GLU A 64 5.34 -18.46 -2.43
C GLU A 64 5.10 -17.49 -1.28
N MET A 65 4.35 -17.92 -0.26
CA MET A 65 3.98 -17.04 0.83
C MET A 65 5.17 -16.80 1.77
N PRO A 66 5.53 -15.54 2.04
CA PRO A 66 6.56 -15.17 3.00
C PRO A 66 6.11 -15.43 4.46
N TYR A 67 7.09 -15.48 5.37
CA TYR A 67 6.89 -15.68 6.82
C TYR A 67 6.09 -16.95 7.18
N LYS A 68 6.35 -18.09 6.53
CA LYS A 68 5.55 -19.33 6.66
C LYS A 68 5.45 -19.86 8.10
N ASP A 69 6.38 -19.49 8.95
CA ASP A 69 6.45 -19.77 10.38
C ASP A 69 5.39 -19.04 11.20
N VAL A 70 4.79 -17.96 10.67
CA VAL A 70 3.71 -17.22 11.32
C VAL A 70 2.35 -17.75 10.85
N GLU A 71 1.64 -18.44 11.74
CA GLU A 71 0.27 -18.88 11.49
C GLU A 71 -0.71 -17.70 11.57
N VAL A 72 -1.54 -17.54 10.54
CA VAL A 72 -2.60 -16.52 10.49
C VAL A 72 -3.93 -17.24 10.27
N PRO A 73 -4.64 -17.65 11.34
CA PRO A 73 -5.90 -18.39 11.20
C PRO A 73 -7.07 -17.45 10.88
N ASP A 74 -8.10 -17.93 10.18
CA ASP A 74 -9.25 -17.09 9.79
C ASP A 74 -9.95 -16.42 10.99
N ARG A 75 -10.01 -17.09 12.14
CA ARG A 75 -10.53 -16.52 13.39
C ARG A 75 -9.81 -15.24 13.81
N PHE A 76 -8.49 -15.18 13.60
CA PHE A 76 -7.68 -14.01 13.92
C PHE A 76 -8.09 -12.83 13.04
N LEU A 77 -8.34 -13.08 11.75
CA LEU A 77 -8.78 -12.03 10.82
C LEU A 77 -10.11 -11.42 11.25
N HIS A 78 -11.03 -12.24 11.76
CA HIS A 78 -12.32 -11.77 12.26
C HIS A 78 -12.18 -11.01 13.59
N GLU A 79 -11.43 -11.55 14.55
CA GLU A 79 -11.21 -10.93 15.86
C GLU A 79 -10.45 -9.61 15.78
N HIS A 80 -9.55 -9.46 14.80
CA HIS A 80 -8.69 -8.29 14.62
C HIS A 80 -9.03 -7.47 13.37
N GLU A 81 -10.25 -7.60 12.84
CA GLU A 81 -10.71 -6.89 11.62
C GLU A 81 -10.49 -5.38 11.72
N GLN A 82 -10.79 -4.79 12.89
CA GLN A 82 -10.62 -3.34 13.13
C GLN A 82 -9.15 -2.89 13.07
N MET A 83 -8.21 -3.71 13.54
CA MET A 83 -6.79 -3.41 13.49
C MET A 83 -6.27 -3.53 12.06
N ILE A 84 -6.60 -4.61 11.36
CA ILE A 84 -6.20 -4.85 9.97
C ILE A 84 -6.77 -3.77 9.04
N GLY A 85 -8.06 -3.45 9.22
CA GLY A 85 -8.71 -2.34 8.54
C GLY A 85 -8.05 -1.00 8.87
N GLY A 86 -7.76 -0.74 10.14
CA GLY A 86 -7.07 0.47 10.58
C GLY A 86 -5.70 0.68 9.91
N ILE A 87 -4.87 -0.37 9.84
CA ILE A 87 -3.58 -0.34 9.13
C ILE A 87 -3.82 -0.06 7.63
N SER A 88 -4.76 -0.77 7.01
CA SER A 88 -5.09 -0.59 5.58
C SER A 88 -5.50 0.85 5.25
N LEU A 89 -6.31 1.47 6.12
CA LEU A 89 -6.73 2.87 6.00
C LEU A 89 -5.56 3.84 6.13
N ARG A 90 -4.63 3.57 7.05
CA ARG A 90 -3.40 4.35 7.24
C ARG A 90 -2.51 4.29 6.00
N LEU A 91 -2.34 3.10 5.40
CA LEU A 91 -1.59 2.94 4.15
C LEU A 91 -2.20 3.74 3.00
N ILE A 92 -3.54 3.70 2.83
CA ILE A 92 -4.24 4.48 1.80
C ILE A 92 -4.00 5.98 2.00
N ARG A 93 -4.21 6.49 3.22
CA ARG A 93 -4.03 7.92 3.54
C ARG A 93 -2.59 8.37 3.33
N HIS A 94 -1.63 7.57 3.79
CA HIS A 94 -0.21 7.85 3.60
C HIS A 94 0.15 7.94 2.11
N GLN A 95 -0.39 7.06 1.26
CA GLN A 95 -0.18 7.10 -0.19
C GLN A 95 -0.79 8.34 -0.84
N LEU A 96 -1.97 8.80 -0.39
CA LEU A 96 -2.60 10.02 -0.89
C LEU A 96 -1.75 11.25 -0.59
N GLU A 97 -1.17 11.32 0.60
CA GLU A 97 -0.25 12.39 1.02
C GLU A 97 1.13 12.27 0.38
N ASN A 98 1.53 11.06 0.00
CA ASN A 98 2.84 10.75 -0.60
C ASN A 98 2.67 9.97 -1.91
N PRO A 99 2.31 10.63 -3.04
CA PRO A 99 1.95 9.94 -4.29
C PRO A 99 3.04 9.05 -4.91
N ARG A 100 4.30 9.25 -4.48
CA ARG A 100 5.46 8.46 -4.90
C ARG A 100 5.57 7.10 -4.22
N VAL A 101 4.83 6.86 -3.13
CA VAL A 101 4.82 5.56 -2.45
C VAL A 101 4.22 4.52 -3.40
N THR A 102 4.99 3.46 -3.65
CA THR A 102 4.60 2.32 -4.46
C THR A 102 4.38 1.10 -3.58
N ASP A 103 3.90 0.00 -4.16
CA ASP A 103 3.78 -1.26 -3.43
C ASP A 103 5.15 -1.76 -2.92
N ASN A 104 6.27 -1.39 -3.56
CA ASN A 104 7.62 -1.76 -3.11
C ASN A 104 7.94 -1.13 -1.74
N GLU A 105 7.72 0.18 -1.59
CA GLU A 105 7.97 0.85 -0.31
C GLU A 105 6.98 0.43 0.78
N ILE A 106 5.77 0.01 0.39
CA ILE A 106 4.80 -0.59 1.33
C ILE A 106 5.32 -1.93 1.85
N LEU A 107 5.76 -2.82 0.96
CA LEU A 107 6.34 -4.11 1.34
C LEU A 107 7.57 -3.91 2.24
N GLU A 108 8.51 -3.05 1.84
CA GLU A 108 9.71 -2.75 2.65
C GLU A 108 9.35 -2.21 4.04
N GLY A 109 8.42 -1.26 4.12
CA GLY A 109 7.96 -0.71 5.40
C GLY A 109 7.31 -1.76 6.30
N LEU A 110 6.47 -2.64 5.74
CA LEU A 110 5.83 -3.73 6.48
C LEU A 110 6.84 -4.78 6.94
N GLU A 111 7.80 -5.17 6.09
CA GLU A 111 8.88 -6.10 6.46
C GLU A 111 9.67 -5.58 7.65
N LYS A 112 10.05 -4.29 7.62
CA LYS A 112 10.79 -3.67 8.72
C LYS A 112 9.99 -3.60 10.02
N LEU A 113 8.68 -3.38 9.95
CA LEU A 113 7.81 -3.46 11.11
C LEU A 113 7.75 -4.88 11.67
N ILE A 114 7.57 -5.90 10.81
CA ILE A 114 7.58 -7.31 11.22
C ILE A 114 8.88 -7.63 11.97
N GLN A 115 10.03 -7.26 11.40
CA GLN A 115 11.35 -7.45 12.03
C GLN A 115 11.43 -6.77 13.41
N THR A 116 10.95 -5.53 13.50
CA THR A 116 10.95 -4.74 14.74
C THR A 116 10.13 -5.40 15.85
N TYR A 117 8.90 -5.84 15.54
CA TYR A 117 8.05 -6.49 16.54
C TYR A 117 8.54 -7.90 16.89
N GLN A 118 9.15 -8.64 15.96
CA GLN A 118 9.82 -9.91 16.27
C GLN A 118 10.98 -9.71 17.24
N THR A 119 11.82 -8.69 17.04
CA THR A 119 12.90 -8.37 17.99
C THR A 119 12.36 -7.96 19.34
N GLN A 120 11.30 -7.14 19.37
CA GLN A 120 10.64 -6.72 20.61
C GLN A 120 10.06 -7.93 21.38
N GLN A 121 9.42 -8.86 20.69
CA GLN A 121 8.88 -10.08 21.29
C GLN A 121 9.97 -10.95 21.95
N SER A 122 11.19 -10.93 21.40
CA SER A 122 12.37 -11.59 21.99
C SER A 122 13.05 -10.80 23.12
N GLY A 123 12.51 -9.62 23.48
CA GLY A 123 13.02 -8.74 24.54
C GLY A 123 14.06 -7.72 24.07
N ILE A 124 14.30 -7.61 22.76
CA ILE A 124 15.25 -6.66 22.16
C ILE A 124 14.48 -5.46 21.62
N TYR A 125 14.58 -4.34 22.32
CA TYR A 125 13.90 -3.09 21.96
C TYR A 125 14.74 -2.28 20.98
N TYR A 126 14.73 -2.69 19.71
CA TYR A 126 15.40 -1.97 18.61
C TYR A 126 14.48 -1.86 17.39
N ASP A 127 14.42 -0.66 16.80
CA ASP A 127 13.66 -0.42 15.57
C ASP A 127 14.50 -0.71 14.33
N SER A 128 14.02 -1.60 13.48
CA SER A 128 14.64 -1.89 12.18
C SER A 128 14.20 -0.88 11.11
N VAL A 129 14.28 0.43 11.39
CA VAL A 129 13.77 1.48 10.49
C VAL A 129 14.45 1.39 9.11
N PRO A 130 13.71 1.47 7.98
CA PRO A 130 14.30 1.58 6.65
C PRO A 130 15.26 2.77 6.54
N GLU A 131 16.30 2.64 5.71
CA GLU A 131 17.29 3.71 5.48
C GLU A 131 16.67 4.87 4.68
N GLY A 132 15.99 5.79 5.38
CA GLY A 132 15.37 6.97 4.78
C GLY A 132 14.29 6.66 3.73
N GLY A 133 13.84 7.69 3.01
CA GLY A 133 12.93 7.53 1.88
C GLY A 133 11.46 7.22 2.22
N PRO A 134 10.65 6.85 1.21
CA PRO A 134 9.21 6.66 1.38
C PRO A 134 8.85 5.43 2.23
N ALA A 135 9.66 4.36 2.20
CA ALA A 135 9.47 3.18 3.04
C ALA A 135 9.57 3.52 4.54
N ALA A 136 10.52 4.38 4.93
CA ALA A 136 10.60 4.89 6.30
C ALA A 136 9.40 5.77 6.70
N GLY A 137 8.72 6.38 5.72
CA GLY A 137 7.43 7.05 5.91
C GLY A 137 6.33 6.06 6.28
N VAL A 138 6.21 4.98 5.51
CA VAL A 138 5.26 3.88 5.77
C VAL A 138 5.50 3.27 7.15
N PHE A 139 6.75 2.93 7.46
CA PHE A 139 7.14 2.38 8.77
C PHE A 139 6.65 3.26 9.91
N ARG A 140 6.94 4.56 9.87
CA ARG A 140 6.59 5.52 10.93
C ARG A 140 5.08 5.70 11.05
N GLU A 141 4.35 5.77 9.94
CA GLU A 141 2.89 5.94 9.98
C GLU A 141 2.21 4.76 10.68
N ILE A 142 2.60 3.53 10.33
CA ILE A 142 1.99 2.33 10.93
C ILE A 142 2.46 2.12 12.37
N LYS A 143 3.73 2.40 12.68
CA LYS A 143 4.21 2.39 14.07
C LYS A 143 3.43 3.39 14.94
N ALA A 144 3.24 4.62 14.44
CA ALA A 144 2.46 5.64 15.14
C ALA A 144 1.01 5.21 15.36
N PHE A 145 0.41 4.46 14.42
CA PHE A 145 -0.93 3.90 14.60
C PHE A 145 -1.02 2.94 15.79
N PHE A 146 -0.05 2.03 15.97
CA PHE A 146 -0.03 1.15 17.14
C PHE A 146 0.17 1.94 18.43
N GLU A 147 1.08 2.91 18.45
CA GLU A 147 1.29 3.80 19.61
C GLU A 147 0.03 4.60 19.97
N GLU A 148 -0.78 5.01 18.99
CA GLU A 148 -2.07 5.67 19.21
C GLU A 148 -3.08 4.75 19.89
N ILE A 149 -3.13 3.46 19.51
CA ILE A 149 -4.02 2.48 20.14
C ILE A 149 -3.61 2.27 21.60
N GLU A 150 -2.31 2.06 21.84
CA GLU A 150 -1.76 1.90 23.18
C GLU A 150 -2.08 3.11 24.07
N LYS A 151 -1.83 4.33 23.58
CA LYS A 151 -2.13 5.56 24.33
C LYS A 151 -3.62 5.68 24.68
N LYS A 152 -4.52 5.35 23.75
CA LYS A 152 -5.98 5.40 24.00
C LYS A 152 -6.41 4.37 25.04
N ALA A 153 -5.88 3.15 24.98
CA ALA A 153 -6.22 2.10 25.94
C ALA A 153 -5.81 2.47 27.38
N HIS A 154 -4.63 3.07 27.54
CA HIS A 154 -4.17 3.59 28.83
C HIS A 154 -5.05 4.75 29.33
N GLN A 155 -5.40 5.70 28.46
CA GLN A 155 -6.25 6.84 28.81
C GLN A 155 -7.67 6.42 29.21
N GLN A 156 -8.19 5.36 28.61
CA GLN A 156 -9.51 4.80 28.91
C GLN A 156 -9.49 3.84 30.11
N GLY A 157 -8.33 3.61 30.73
CA GLY A 157 -8.18 2.69 31.86
C GLY A 157 -8.44 1.22 31.52
N VAL A 158 -8.44 0.87 30.23
CA VAL A 158 -8.58 -0.52 29.76
C VAL A 158 -7.33 -1.32 30.10
N VAL A 159 -6.18 -0.64 30.17
CA VAL A 159 -4.87 -1.24 30.42
C VAL A 159 -4.13 -0.42 31.47
N ALA A 160 -3.48 -1.10 32.42
CA ALA A 160 -2.70 -0.45 33.47
C ALA A 160 -1.36 0.09 32.93
N PRO A 161 -0.78 1.15 33.53
CA PRO A 161 0.52 1.67 33.13
C PRO A 161 1.59 0.58 33.11
N GLY A 162 2.29 0.43 31.98
CA GLY A 162 3.35 -0.57 31.80
C GLY A 162 2.90 -1.90 31.18
N PHE A 163 1.61 -2.05 30.85
CA PHE A 163 1.08 -3.17 30.07
C PHE A 163 0.67 -2.70 28.68
N THR A 164 0.71 -3.58 27.68
CA THR A 164 0.24 -3.26 26.32
C THR A 164 -1.19 -3.75 26.11
N ALA A 165 -1.97 -3.00 25.33
CA ALA A 165 -3.33 -3.35 24.92
C ALA A 165 -3.31 -4.41 23.83
N ILE A 166 -2.32 -4.36 22.95
CA ILE A 166 -2.11 -5.31 21.87
C ILE A 166 -0.86 -6.13 22.17
N LYS A 167 -0.93 -7.44 21.96
CA LYS A 167 0.24 -8.32 22.09
C LYS A 167 1.10 -8.19 20.83
N ASP A 168 2.42 -8.19 20.99
CA ASP A 168 3.35 -8.15 19.86
C ASP A 168 3.08 -9.27 18.84
N GLY A 169 2.68 -10.47 19.31
CA GLY A 169 2.27 -11.58 18.44
C GLY A 169 1.07 -11.26 17.53
N ASP A 170 0.08 -10.51 18.05
CA ASP A 170 -1.09 -10.10 17.28
C ASP A 170 -0.69 -9.03 16.25
N VAL A 171 0.21 -8.12 16.62
CA VAL A 171 0.78 -7.12 15.69
C VAL A 171 1.53 -7.81 14.55
N ILE A 172 2.42 -8.75 14.87
CA ILE A 172 3.18 -9.54 13.87
C ILE A 172 2.21 -10.27 12.94
N CYS A 173 1.19 -10.93 13.49
CA CYS A 173 0.20 -11.68 12.71
C CYS A 173 -0.56 -10.77 11.72
N ALA A 174 -1.01 -9.59 12.16
CA ALA A 174 -1.69 -8.62 11.31
C ALA A 174 -0.77 -8.03 10.21
N LEU A 175 0.48 -7.71 10.56
CA LEU A 175 1.46 -7.21 9.59
C LEU A 175 1.82 -8.28 8.56
N VAL A 176 2.03 -9.53 8.98
CA VAL A 176 2.31 -10.67 8.09
C VAL A 176 1.12 -10.92 7.16
N PHE A 177 -0.10 -10.86 7.66
CA PHE A 177 -1.30 -10.96 6.82
C PHE A 177 -1.29 -9.91 5.70
N LEU A 178 -1.09 -8.63 6.05
CA LEU A 178 -1.04 -7.54 5.08
C LEU A 178 0.14 -7.64 4.12
N PHE A 179 1.30 -8.10 4.59
CA PHE A 179 2.47 -8.35 3.74
C PHE A 179 2.22 -9.46 2.72
N ARG A 180 1.60 -10.58 3.14
CA ARG A 180 1.20 -11.66 2.23
C ARG A 180 0.15 -11.20 1.23
N LEU A 181 -0.85 -10.44 1.69
CA LEU A 181 -1.88 -9.87 0.83
C LEU A 181 -1.26 -8.90 -0.19
N ALA A 182 -0.34 -8.04 0.23
CA ALA A 182 0.43 -7.18 -0.66
C ALA A 182 1.24 -7.99 -1.67
N THR A 183 1.90 -9.08 -1.24
CA THR A 183 2.67 -9.99 -2.10
C THR A 183 1.80 -10.61 -3.19
N VAL A 184 0.57 -11.05 -2.88
CA VAL A 184 -0.38 -11.61 -3.87
C VAL A 184 -0.77 -10.58 -4.93
N HIS A 185 -0.96 -9.32 -4.53
CA HIS A 185 -1.37 -8.25 -5.44
C HIS A 185 -0.19 -7.53 -6.12
N HIS A 186 1.04 -7.77 -5.67
CA HIS A 186 2.23 -7.10 -6.18
C HIS A 186 2.55 -7.56 -7.61
N ASN A 187 2.71 -6.61 -8.53
CA ASN A 187 2.91 -6.91 -9.95
C ASN A 187 4.37 -6.81 -10.40
N HIS A 188 5.31 -6.69 -9.46
CA HIS A 188 6.76 -6.60 -9.68
C HIS A 188 7.21 -5.44 -10.59
N ARG A 189 6.34 -4.45 -10.82
CA ARG A 189 6.71 -3.25 -11.57
C ARG A 189 7.30 -2.20 -10.61
N PRO A 190 8.38 -1.49 -10.98
CA PRO A 190 9.03 -0.52 -10.09
C PRO A 190 8.10 0.57 -9.56
N ARG A 191 7.11 0.99 -10.34
CA ARG A 191 6.10 1.99 -9.97
C ARG A 191 4.71 1.37 -9.75
N GLY A 192 4.70 0.06 -9.49
CA GLY A 192 3.51 -0.74 -9.28
C GLY A 192 2.73 -0.29 -8.06
N ARG A 193 1.43 -0.04 -8.24
CA ARG A 193 0.50 0.34 -7.16
C ARG A 193 -0.76 -0.53 -7.20
N ALA A 194 -0.58 -1.81 -7.46
CA ALA A 194 -1.64 -2.80 -7.63
C ALA A 194 -2.26 -3.17 -6.28
N PHE A 195 -1.45 -3.41 -5.25
CA PHE A 195 -1.94 -3.61 -3.88
C PHE A 195 -2.65 -2.36 -3.35
N LEU A 196 -2.05 -1.18 -3.50
CA LEU A 196 -2.69 0.08 -3.12
C LEU A 196 -4.03 0.31 -3.84
N SER A 197 -4.10 -0.05 -5.12
CA SER A 197 -5.36 0.00 -5.87
C SER A 197 -6.39 -1.01 -5.37
N PHE A 198 -5.97 -2.20 -4.97
CA PHE A 198 -6.84 -3.17 -4.33
C PHE A 198 -7.39 -2.61 -3.02
N LEU A 199 -6.54 -2.09 -2.13
CA LEU A 199 -6.97 -1.46 -0.88
C LEU A 199 -7.97 -0.32 -1.11
N ARG A 200 -7.74 0.55 -2.11
CA ARG A 200 -8.68 1.65 -2.44
C ARG A 200 -10.03 1.15 -2.95
N GLN A 201 -10.08 -0.01 -3.60
CA GLN A 201 -11.33 -0.62 -4.06
C GLN A 201 -12.06 -1.31 -2.91
N THR A 202 -11.33 -1.91 -1.97
CA THR A 202 -11.88 -2.52 -0.75
C THR A 202 -12.40 -1.47 0.23
N PHE A 203 -11.75 -0.31 0.32
CA PHE A 203 -12.10 0.78 1.24
C PHE A 203 -12.38 2.11 0.49
N PRO A 204 -13.49 2.22 -0.26
CA PRO A 204 -13.76 3.37 -1.12
C PRO A 204 -13.95 4.68 -0.34
N GLU A 205 -14.57 4.64 0.85
CA GLU A 205 -14.79 5.83 1.68
C GLU A 205 -13.47 6.47 2.13
N ALA A 206 -12.47 5.63 2.42
CA ALA A 206 -11.13 6.07 2.82
C ALA A 206 -10.37 6.73 1.67
N ALA A 207 -10.58 6.22 0.45
CA ALA A 207 -9.98 6.77 -0.76
C ALA A 207 -10.62 8.08 -1.22
N ALA A 208 -11.84 8.37 -0.76
CA ALA A 208 -12.59 9.59 -1.07
C ALA A 208 -12.41 10.70 -0.02
N ALA A 209 -11.93 10.37 1.18
CA ALA A 209 -11.69 11.34 2.23
C ALA A 209 -10.54 12.29 1.86
N PRO A 210 -10.67 13.61 2.07
CA PRO A 210 -9.59 14.55 1.81
C PRO A 210 -8.38 14.23 2.69
N ALA A 211 -7.17 14.36 2.13
CA ALA A 211 -5.93 14.28 2.89
C ALA A 211 -5.96 15.29 4.05
N ARG A 212 -5.30 14.99 5.18
CA ARG A 212 -5.24 15.92 6.32
C ARG A 212 -4.62 17.25 5.85
N GLY A 213 -5.44 18.24 5.53
CA GLY A 213 -4.99 19.52 4.99
C GLY A 213 -6.07 20.37 4.31
N GLU A 214 -7.18 19.79 3.85
CA GLU A 214 -8.31 20.62 3.38
C GLU A 214 -9.18 21.06 4.56
N SER A 215 -8.67 22.00 5.34
CA SER A 215 -9.50 22.83 6.21
C SER A 215 -10.53 23.55 5.33
N ARG A 216 -11.76 23.03 5.28
CA ARG A 216 -12.91 23.76 4.76
C ARG A 216 -13.12 24.99 5.66
N LEU A 217 -12.48 26.09 5.32
CA LEU A 217 -12.84 27.43 5.78
C LEU A 217 -14.26 27.69 5.27
N ILE A 218 -15.25 27.38 6.11
CA ILE A 218 -16.60 27.90 5.98
C ILE A 218 -16.52 29.35 6.45
N ILE A 219 -16.47 30.30 5.51
CA ILE A 219 -16.65 31.72 5.83
C ILE A 219 -18.16 32.01 5.74
N PRO A 220 -18.77 32.64 6.77
CA PRO A 220 -20.21 32.93 6.83
C PRO A 220 -20.69 33.92 5.77
#